data_AF-A0A034VFW7-F1
#
_entry.id   AF-A0A034VFW7-F1
#
_cell.length_a   1.000
_cell.length_b   1.000
_cell.length_c   1.000
_cell.angle_alpha   90.00
_cell.angle_beta   90.00
_cell.angle_gamma   90.00
#
_symmetry.space_group_name_H-M   'P 1'
#
loop_
_entity.id
_entity.type
_entity.pdbx_description
1 polymer ?
#
loop_
_entity_poly.entity_id
_entity_poly.type
_entity_poly.pdbx_seq_one_letter_code
_entity_poly.pdbx_strand_id
1 'polypeptide(L)'
;TYLHLYTPGHVAFMKHTTVMESTGGKRKEWWARNTLNDDFELLCTDGTRAELHDYKKCNLGKVKANAIVTRGGVNYNDTQINAYINLLTYAQQLYGRKNTDTFSFSMFSSPMGFYDLIFQDATRQLRVIPPNQRRYDIYLGSNFMRARRITDCYAGAAQLMVSVPLFFMVFAFLLGF
;
A
#
# COMPACT_ATOMS: atom_id res chain seq x y z
N THR A 1 10.06 4.46 4.18
CA THR A 1 10.36 4.86 5.57
C THR A 1 11.18 3.74 6.14
N TYR A 2 12.36 4.07 6.66
CA TYR A 2 13.31 3.12 7.21
C TYR A 2 13.13 3.04 8.73
N LEU A 3 13.46 1.89 9.32
CA LEU A 3 13.36 1.65 10.76
C LEU A 3 14.47 0.73 11.23
N HIS A 4 15.10 1.05 12.37
CA HIS A 4 16.07 0.19 13.05
C HIS A 4 15.36 -0.62 14.15
N LEU A 5 15.07 -1.90 13.93
CA LEU A 5 14.37 -2.76 14.90
C LEU A 5 15.34 -3.53 15.79
N TYR A 6 14.88 -3.97 16.97
CA TYR A 6 15.61 -4.80 17.94
C TYR A 6 15.79 -6.28 17.48
N THR A 7 15.31 -6.63 16.30
CA THR A 7 15.64 -7.88 15.60
C THR A 7 16.95 -7.70 14.81
N PRO A 8 17.64 -8.76 14.36
CA PRO A 8 18.91 -8.65 13.61
C PRO A 8 18.83 -7.82 12.30
N GLY A 9 17.64 -7.35 11.91
CA GLY A 9 17.44 -6.41 10.81
C GLY A 9 17.54 -4.96 11.26
N HIS A 10 18.57 -4.26 10.79
CA HIS A 10 18.80 -2.84 11.08
C HIS A 10 17.94 -1.90 10.21
N VAL A 11 17.14 -2.47 9.29
CA VAL A 11 16.36 -1.74 8.28
C VAL A 11 15.00 -2.41 8.08
N ALA A 12 13.93 -1.63 8.07
CA ALA A 12 12.60 -2.06 7.63
C ALA A 12 11.90 -1.02 6.76
N PHE A 13 11.11 -1.47 5.78
CA PHE A 13 10.35 -0.61 4.86
C PHE A 13 8.89 -0.52 5.31
N MET A 14 8.44 0.68 5.67
CA MET A 14 7.07 0.89 6.16
C MET A 14 6.47 2.24 5.74
N LYS A 15 5.18 2.44 6.04
CA LYS A 15 4.51 3.75 5.88
C LYS A 15 5.02 4.72 6.96
N HIS A 16 4.97 6.01 6.69
CA HIS A 16 5.44 7.03 7.63
C HIS A 16 4.69 7.03 8.98
N THR A 17 3.46 6.50 9.02
CA THR A 17 2.65 6.48 10.23
C THR A 17 2.89 5.27 11.13
N THR A 18 3.41 4.16 10.58
CA THR A 18 3.50 2.86 11.28
C THR A 18 4.34 2.95 12.56
N VAL A 19 5.43 3.70 12.53
CA VAL A 19 6.30 3.91 13.69
C VAL A 19 5.53 4.64 14.78
N MET A 20 4.99 5.80 14.44
CA MET A 20 4.20 6.63 15.36
C MET A 20 2.94 5.92 15.89
N GLU A 21 2.45 4.89 15.22
CA GLU A 21 1.31 4.06 15.68
C GLU A 21 1.74 2.94 16.64
N SER A 22 3.01 2.54 16.61
CA SER A 22 3.53 1.41 17.36
C SER A 22 4.33 1.82 18.60
N THR A 23 4.86 3.03 18.63
CA THR A 23 5.75 3.54 19.70
C THR A 23 5.03 4.44 20.70
N GLY A 24 5.76 4.86 21.74
CA GLY A 24 5.26 5.87 22.70
C GLY A 24 4.07 5.37 23.51
N GLY A 25 4.02 4.07 23.83
CA GLY A 25 2.98 3.45 24.63
C GLY A 25 1.63 3.26 23.94
N LYS A 26 1.52 3.57 22.63
CA LYS A 26 0.27 3.34 21.87
C LYS A 26 -0.04 1.87 21.68
N ARG A 27 1.00 1.04 21.57
CA ARG A 27 0.91 -0.41 21.57
C ARG A 27 1.23 -0.94 22.97
N LYS A 28 0.37 -1.86 23.43
CA LYS A 28 0.45 -2.45 24.79
C LYS A 28 1.23 -3.77 24.80
N GLU A 29 1.71 -4.20 23.65
CA GLU A 29 2.47 -5.43 23.45
C GLU A 29 3.88 -5.27 23.99
N TRP A 30 4.38 -6.32 24.65
CA TRP A 30 5.65 -6.30 25.38
C TRP A 30 6.86 -5.85 24.53
N TRP A 31 6.87 -6.17 23.23
CA TRP A 31 7.95 -5.82 22.30
C TRP A 31 7.97 -4.32 21.92
N ALA A 32 6.86 -3.60 22.08
CA ALA A 32 6.71 -2.19 21.67
C ALA A 32 6.69 -1.21 22.86
N ARG A 33 6.50 -1.74 24.09
CA ARG A 33 6.25 -0.93 25.30
C ARG A 33 7.34 0.09 25.61
N ASN A 34 8.59 -0.28 25.37
CA ASN A 34 9.76 0.51 25.75
C ASN A 34 10.40 1.22 24.56
N THR A 35 9.69 1.30 23.43
CA THR A 35 10.23 1.93 22.22
C THR A 35 9.68 3.33 22.03
N LEU A 36 10.59 4.29 21.93
CA LEU A 36 10.30 5.69 21.71
C LEU A 36 10.38 6.04 20.22
N ASN A 37 9.80 7.17 19.83
CA ASN A 37 9.95 7.68 18.47
C ASN A 37 11.41 8.00 18.14
N ASP A 38 12.15 8.48 19.15
CA ASP A 38 13.53 8.95 19.01
C ASP A 38 14.53 7.80 18.83
N ASP A 39 14.09 6.55 19.05
CA ASP A 39 14.88 5.35 18.77
C ASP A 39 14.99 5.06 17.26
N PHE A 40 14.31 5.85 16.43
CA PHE A 40 14.14 5.59 15.01
C PHE A 40 14.45 6.80 14.13
N GLU A 41 15.16 6.53 13.04
CA GLU A 41 15.51 7.51 12.01
C GLU A 41 15.04 7.05 10.64
N LEU A 42 14.72 8.01 9.78
CA LEU A 42 14.48 7.78 8.36
C LEU A 42 15.81 7.72 7.62
N LEU A 43 15.95 6.80 6.66
CA LEU A 43 17.00 6.86 5.65
C LEU A 43 16.44 7.54 4.40
N CYS A 44 17.21 8.49 3.88
CA CYS A 44 16.86 9.26 2.70
C CYS A 44 17.51 8.64 1.46
N THR A 45 17.01 8.95 0.27
CA THR A 45 17.52 8.40 -0.99
C THR A 45 18.92 8.91 -1.36
N ASP A 46 19.36 9.99 -0.74
CA ASP A 46 20.71 10.56 -0.87
C ASP A 46 21.72 9.92 0.11
N GLY A 47 21.29 8.94 0.91
CA GLY A 47 22.10 8.26 1.92
C GLY A 47 22.16 8.97 3.27
N THR A 48 21.55 10.16 3.40
CA THR A 48 21.45 10.86 4.68
C THR A 48 20.38 10.25 5.59
N ARG A 49 20.37 10.70 6.85
CA ARG A 49 19.34 10.35 7.83
C ARG A 49 18.53 11.58 8.22
N ALA A 50 17.26 11.37 8.55
CA ALA A 50 16.38 12.43 9.01
C ALA A 50 15.45 11.93 10.13
N GLU A 51 14.91 12.86 10.90
CA GLU A 51 13.92 12.56 11.94
C GLU A 51 12.60 12.05 11.32
N LEU A 52 11.83 11.28 12.10
CA LEU A 52 10.54 10.71 11.66
C LEU A 52 9.54 11.77 11.14
N HIS A 53 9.57 12.99 11.68
CA HIS A 53 8.66 14.07 11.29
C HIS A 53 8.98 14.65 9.91
N ASP A 54 10.21 14.48 9.42
CA ASP A 54 10.66 14.96 8.12
C ASP A 54 10.34 14.01 6.95
N TYR A 55 9.46 13.03 7.17
CA TYR A 55 9.02 12.07 6.17
C TYR A 55 8.53 12.68 4.85
N LYS A 56 8.08 13.94 4.85
CA LYS A 56 7.69 14.65 3.62
C LYS A 56 8.87 14.98 2.72
N LYS A 57 10.03 15.28 3.30
CA LYS A 57 11.29 15.58 2.60
C LYS A 57 12.10 14.30 2.40
N CYS A 58 12.19 13.48 3.44
CA CYS A 58 12.94 12.22 3.45
C CYS A 58 12.00 11.02 3.29
N ASN A 59 11.79 10.56 2.06
CA ASN A 59 11.03 9.34 1.78
C ASN A 59 11.49 8.68 0.48
N LEU A 60 11.14 7.40 0.34
CA LEU A 60 11.38 6.62 -0.87
C LEU A 60 10.41 6.93 -2.02
N GLY A 61 9.34 7.66 -1.72
CA GLY A 61 8.29 7.95 -2.67
C GLY A 61 6.94 8.13 -2.00
N LYS A 62 6.09 8.90 -2.68
CA LYS A 62 4.71 9.13 -2.29
C LYS A 62 3.81 8.06 -2.90
N VAL A 63 3.10 7.33 -2.05
CA VAL A 63 2.10 6.33 -2.45
C VAL A 63 0.69 6.82 -2.15
N LYS A 64 -0.29 6.26 -2.86
CA LYS A 64 -1.71 6.51 -2.61
C LYS A 64 -2.18 5.67 -1.42
N ALA A 65 -3.30 6.08 -0.83
CA ALA A 65 -3.90 5.34 0.26
C ALA A 65 -4.40 3.97 -0.23
N ASN A 66 -4.65 3.05 0.71
CA ASN A 66 -5.30 1.79 0.39
C ASN A 66 -6.70 2.09 -0.19
N ALA A 67 -7.10 1.33 -1.21
CA ALA A 67 -8.39 1.47 -1.87
C ALA A 67 -9.13 0.14 -1.88
N ILE A 68 -10.46 0.19 -1.77
CA ILE A 68 -11.34 -0.96 -1.91
C ILE A 68 -11.59 -1.14 -3.41
N VAL A 69 -11.34 -2.35 -3.91
CA VAL A 69 -11.46 -2.67 -5.34
C VAL A 69 -12.64 -3.60 -5.55
N THR A 70 -13.46 -3.27 -6.53
CA THR A 70 -14.57 -4.11 -7.01
C THR A 70 -14.30 -4.54 -8.45
N ARG A 71 -15.19 -5.37 -9.01
CA ARG A 71 -15.12 -5.77 -10.41
C ARG A 71 -15.09 -4.55 -11.34
N GLY A 72 -14.15 -4.54 -12.28
CA GLY A 72 -14.06 -3.59 -13.40
C GLY A 72 -14.07 -4.31 -14.75
N GLY A 73 -13.84 -3.57 -15.84
CA GLY A 73 -13.66 -4.12 -17.20
C GLY A 73 -14.70 -3.66 -18.21
N VAL A 74 -15.02 -4.51 -19.19
CA VAL A 74 -16.01 -4.16 -20.25
C VAL A 74 -17.46 -4.33 -19.74
N ASN A 75 -17.67 -5.18 -18.73
CA ASN A 75 -18.99 -5.57 -18.25
C ASN A 75 -19.31 -5.07 -16.83
N TYR A 76 -18.61 -4.05 -16.32
CA TYR A 76 -18.99 -3.47 -15.02
C TYR A 76 -20.08 -2.42 -15.20
N ASN A 77 -20.95 -2.31 -14.21
CA ASN A 77 -22.03 -1.34 -14.19
C ASN A 77 -21.78 -0.34 -13.04
N ASP A 78 -21.87 0.96 -13.34
CA ASP A 78 -21.71 2.03 -12.33
C ASP A 78 -22.67 1.87 -11.15
N THR A 79 -23.87 1.32 -11.39
CA THR A 79 -24.83 1.02 -10.32
C THR A 79 -24.29 0.04 -9.28
N GLN A 80 -23.51 -0.97 -9.69
CA GLN A 80 -22.90 -1.93 -8.78
C GLN A 80 -21.83 -1.26 -7.92
N ILE A 81 -20.97 -0.43 -8.52
CA ILE A 81 -19.95 0.33 -7.78
C ILE A 81 -20.61 1.27 -6.79
N ASN A 82 -21.67 1.98 -7.21
CA ASN A 82 -22.41 2.89 -6.34
C ASN A 82 -23.11 2.15 -5.19
N ALA A 83 -23.60 0.92 -5.41
CA ALA A 83 -24.14 0.09 -4.34
C ALA A 83 -23.08 -0.22 -3.26
N TYR A 84 -21.86 -0.60 -3.65
CA TYR A 84 -20.76 -0.80 -2.70
C TYR A 84 -20.34 0.50 -1.99
N ILE A 85 -20.26 1.61 -2.72
CA ILE A 85 -19.96 2.92 -2.14
C ILE A 85 -21.00 3.28 -1.07
N ASN A 86 -22.28 3.14 -1.38
CA ASN A 86 -23.37 3.44 -0.45
C ASN A 86 -23.31 2.52 0.76
N LEU A 87 -23.17 1.21 0.55
CA LEU A 87 -23.04 0.22 1.63
C LEU A 87 -21.91 0.59 2.60
N LEU A 88 -20.72 0.88 2.08
CA LEU A 88 -19.55 1.21 2.90
C LEU A 88 -19.66 2.58 3.55
N THR A 89 -20.34 3.53 2.91
CA THR A 89 -20.61 4.86 3.48
C THR A 89 -21.54 4.73 4.69
N TYR A 90 -22.63 3.98 4.58
CA TYR A 90 -23.54 3.73 5.70
C TYR A 90 -22.88 2.89 6.80
N ALA A 91 -22.13 1.84 6.43
CA ALA A 91 -21.39 1.03 7.39
C ALA A 91 -20.41 1.87 8.22
N GLN A 92 -19.67 2.78 7.58
CA GLN A 92 -18.80 3.72 8.29
C GLN A 92 -19.58 4.69 9.20
N GLN A 93 -20.74 5.20 8.78
CA GLN A 93 -21.51 6.12 9.61
C GLN A 93 -21.98 5.45 10.92
N LEU A 94 -22.34 4.17 10.85
CA LEU A 94 -22.79 3.38 11.99
C LEU A 94 -21.63 2.84 12.84
N TYR A 95 -20.59 2.31 12.19
CA TYR A 95 -19.53 1.51 12.84
C TYR A 95 -18.12 2.12 12.74
N GLY A 96 -17.97 3.30 12.14
CA GLY A 96 -16.67 3.95 11.95
C GLY A 96 -16.16 4.70 13.18
N ARG A 97 -16.97 4.82 14.24
CA ARG A 97 -16.55 5.42 15.51
C ARG A 97 -15.55 4.49 16.22
N LYS A 98 -14.50 5.08 16.82
CA LYS A 98 -13.48 4.35 17.60
C LYS A 98 -13.88 4.05 19.05
N ASN A 99 -15.17 4.18 19.40
CA ASN A 99 -15.64 3.82 20.72
C ASN A 99 -15.88 2.31 20.73
N THR A 100 -14.90 1.57 21.24
CA THR A 100 -14.97 0.12 21.37
C THR A 100 -15.77 -0.23 22.62
N ASP A 101 -17.08 -0.06 22.58
CA ASP A 101 -17.93 -0.72 23.57
C ASP A 101 -17.99 -2.20 23.23
N THR A 102 -17.89 -3.07 24.23
CA THR A 102 -17.85 -4.55 24.08
C THR A 102 -19.06 -5.14 23.34
N PHE A 103 -20.12 -4.35 23.18
CA PHE A 103 -21.37 -4.73 22.50
C PHE A 103 -21.53 -4.11 21.11
N SER A 104 -20.54 -3.33 20.65
CA SER A 104 -20.59 -2.61 19.38
C SER A 104 -19.48 -3.06 18.43
N PHE A 105 -19.81 -3.18 17.14
CA PHE A 105 -18.83 -3.47 16.11
C PHE A 105 -18.09 -2.17 15.72
N SER A 106 -16.75 -2.21 15.71
CA SER A 106 -15.91 -1.11 15.24
C SER A 106 -15.23 -1.50 13.92
N MET A 107 -15.54 -0.77 12.85
CA MET A 107 -15.08 -1.07 11.49
C MET A 107 -13.57 -0.90 11.30
N PHE A 108 -12.95 0.06 12.00
CA PHE A 108 -11.52 0.41 11.86
C PHE A 108 -10.70 0.02 13.10
N SER A 109 -11.10 -1.03 13.82
CA SER A 109 -10.36 -1.56 14.96
C SER A 109 -10.30 -3.07 14.89
N SER A 110 -9.14 -3.62 15.23
CA SER A 110 -8.93 -5.05 15.34
C SER A 110 -9.06 -5.52 16.80
N PRO A 111 -9.51 -6.75 17.07
CA PRO A 111 -9.51 -7.35 18.41
C PRO A 111 -8.10 -7.48 18.99
N MET A 112 -7.99 -7.61 20.31
CA MET A 112 -6.70 -7.79 20.99
C MET A 112 -5.92 -8.97 20.38
N GLY A 113 -4.65 -8.74 20.03
CA GLY A 113 -3.76 -9.73 19.44
C GLY A 113 -3.80 -9.80 17.91
N PHE A 114 -4.72 -9.06 17.27
CA PHE A 114 -4.81 -8.93 15.82
C PHE A 114 -4.69 -7.47 15.42
N TYR A 115 -4.18 -7.20 14.21
CA TYR A 115 -3.98 -5.84 13.71
C TYR A 115 -4.30 -5.77 12.23
N ASP A 116 -4.74 -4.60 11.79
CA ASP A 116 -4.94 -4.26 10.38
C ASP A 116 -5.76 -5.32 9.62
N LEU A 117 -6.85 -5.83 10.21
CA LEU A 117 -7.66 -6.91 9.66
C LEU A 117 -8.35 -6.53 8.32
N ILE A 118 -9.63 -6.14 8.35
CA ILE A 118 -10.35 -5.73 7.13
C ILE A 118 -9.84 -4.36 6.66
N PHE A 119 -9.63 -3.47 7.62
CA PHE A 119 -9.10 -2.13 7.42
C PHE A 119 -7.90 -1.94 8.35
N GLN A 120 -7.01 -1.03 7.97
CA GLN A 120 -5.93 -0.64 8.86
C GLN A 120 -6.50 0.02 10.12
N ASP A 121 -5.95 -0.26 11.30
CA ASP A 121 -6.44 0.29 12.57
C ASP A 121 -6.23 1.82 12.64
N ALA A 122 -5.29 2.32 11.83
CA ALA A 122 -5.02 3.73 11.58
C ALA A 122 -6.08 4.44 10.72
N THR A 123 -6.98 3.70 10.07
CA THR A 123 -7.99 4.26 9.18
C THR A 123 -8.90 5.22 9.95
N ARG A 124 -9.00 6.45 9.45
CA ARG A 124 -9.90 7.47 10.02
C ARG A 124 -11.24 7.52 9.32
N GLN A 125 -11.23 7.34 8.00
CA GLN A 125 -12.42 7.35 7.18
C GLN A 125 -12.15 6.74 5.79
N LEU A 126 -13.18 6.18 5.19
CA LEU A 126 -13.31 5.89 3.78
C LEU A 126 -13.75 7.13 3.04
N ARG A 127 -13.07 7.44 1.93
CA ARG A 127 -13.41 8.54 1.04
C ARG A 127 -13.78 7.99 -0.32
N VAL A 128 -14.88 8.50 -0.87
CA VAL A 128 -15.33 8.13 -2.22
C VAL A 128 -14.33 8.66 -3.25
N ILE A 129 -13.89 7.78 -4.14
CA ILE A 129 -13.01 8.14 -5.25
C ILE A 129 -13.89 8.65 -6.42
N PRO A 130 -13.62 9.85 -6.96
CA PRO A 130 -14.33 10.39 -8.12
C PRO A 130 -14.27 9.44 -9.33
N PRO A 131 -15.34 9.33 -10.15
CA PRO A 131 -15.39 8.39 -11.27
C PRO A 131 -14.18 8.44 -12.22
N ASN A 132 -13.70 9.64 -12.53
CA ASN A 132 -12.53 9.86 -13.39
C ASN A 132 -11.19 9.41 -12.78
N GLN A 133 -11.16 9.04 -11.50
CA GLN A 133 -9.99 8.56 -10.76
C GLN A 133 -10.10 7.09 -10.33
N ARG A 134 -11.18 6.38 -10.69
CA ARG A 134 -11.42 5.00 -10.23
C ARG A 134 -10.57 3.95 -10.97
N ARG A 135 -10.08 4.26 -12.17
CA ARG A 135 -9.19 3.34 -12.90
C ARG A 135 -7.86 3.22 -12.16
N TYR A 136 -7.41 1.98 -11.93
CA TYR A 136 -6.32 1.69 -11.00
C TYR A 136 -5.00 2.42 -11.35
N ASP A 137 -4.65 2.53 -12.62
CA ASP A 137 -3.46 3.22 -13.12
C ASP A 137 -3.54 4.74 -12.90
N ILE A 138 -4.73 5.33 -13.09
CA ILE A 138 -4.99 6.75 -12.81
C ILE A 138 -4.91 7.00 -11.30
N TYR A 139 -5.54 6.12 -10.50
CA TYR A 139 -5.56 6.23 -9.05
C TYR A 139 -4.15 6.20 -8.47
N LEU A 140 -3.36 5.19 -8.83
CA LEU A 140 -1.99 4.97 -8.34
C LEU A 140 -1.00 6.00 -8.89
N GLY A 141 -1.21 6.46 -10.13
CA GLY A 141 -0.35 7.43 -10.79
C GLY A 141 0.87 6.80 -11.49
N SER A 142 1.46 7.57 -12.41
CA SER A 142 2.53 7.11 -13.31
C SER A 142 3.78 6.63 -12.59
N ASN A 143 4.21 7.32 -11.52
CA ASN A 143 5.41 6.96 -10.76
C ASN A 143 5.30 5.57 -10.13
N PHE A 144 4.15 5.27 -9.52
CA PHE A 144 3.89 3.96 -8.93
C PHE A 144 3.80 2.87 -10.01
N MET A 145 3.12 3.17 -11.13
CA MET A 145 3.01 2.24 -12.25
C MET A 145 4.37 1.94 -12.90
N ARG A 146 5.27 2.93 -12.97
CA ARG A 146 6.66 2.74 -13.41
C ARG A 146 7.45 1.87 -12.45
N ALA A 147 7.38 2.16 -11.14
CA ALA A 147 8.03 1.35 -10.13
C ALA A 147 7.56 -0.10 -10.21
N ARG A 148 6.25 -0.33 -10.28
CA ARG A 148 5.66 -1.67 -10.45
C ARG A 148 6.25 -2.40 -11.66
N ARG A 149 6.35 -1.74 -12.82
CA ARG A 149 6.89 -2.36 -14.05
C ARG A 149 8.35 -2.77 -13.90
N ILE A 150 9.16 -1.98 -13.20
CA ILE A 150 10.59 -2.27 -12.98
C ILE A 150 10.76 -3.43 -11.99
N THR A 151 9.94 -3.47 -10.94
CA THR A 151 10.01 -4.49 -9.89
C THR A 151 9.30 -5.79 -10.24
N ASP A 152 8.45 -5.79 -11.27
CA ASP A 152 7.70 -6.96 -11.70
C ASP A 152 8.64 -7.90 -12.45
N CYS A 153 9.12 -8.93 -11.74
CA CYS A 153 9.99 -9.97 -12.28
C CYS A 153 9.37 -10.71 -13.48
N TYR A 154 8.05 -10.66 -13.66
CA TYR A 154 7.35 -11.28 -14.80
C TYR A 154 7.11 -10.33 -15.97
N ALA A 155 7.24 -9.00 -15.78
CA ALA A 155 7.04 -8.02 -16.86
C ALA A 155 8.14 -8.08 -17.94
N GLY A 156 9.32 -8.60 -17.61
CA GLY A 156 10.42 -8.84 -18.57
C GLY A 156 10.36 -10.20 -19.28
N ALA A 157 9.66 -11.20 -18.73
CA ALA A 157 9.61 -12.55 -19.31
C ALA A 157 8.88 -12.57 -20.67
N ALA A 158 7.88 -11.70 -20.85
CA ALA A 158 7.16 -11.57 -22.10
C ALA A 158 8.01 -11.00 -23.25
N GLN A 159 9.11 -10.28 -22.97
CA GLN A 159 9.98 -9.69 -23.99
C GLN A 159 10.99 -10.68 -24.57
N LEU A 160 11.34 -11.75 -23.84
CA LEU A 160 12.29 -12.78 -24.30
C LEU A 160 11.66 -13.80 -25.26
N MET A 161 10.33 -13.96 -25.24
CA MET A 161 9.65 -14.93 -26.11
C MET A 161 9.47 -14.43 -27.55
N VAL A 162 9.48 -13.12 -27.78
CA VAL A 162 9.28 -12.53 -29.13
C VAL A 162 10.57 -12.52 -29.96
N SER A 163 11.74 -12.52 -29.32
CA SER A 163 13.03 -12.44 -30.03
C SER A 163 13.46 -13.75 -30.69
N VAL A 164 13.03 -14.91 -30.18
CA VAL A 164 13.45 -16.22 -30.69
C VAL A 164 12.89 -16.53 -32.10
N PRO A 165 11.58 -16.42 -32.38
CA PRO A 165 11.05 -16.75 -33.71
C PRO A 165 11.50 -15.76 -34.79
N LEU A 166 11.72 -14.49 -34.43
CA LEU A 166 12.20 -13.48 -35.37
C LEU A 166 13.65 -13.76 -35.81
N PHE A 167 14.48 -14.24 -34.89
CA PHE A 167 15.87 -14.61 -35.20
C PHE A 167 15.94 -15.82 -36.14
N PHE A 168 15.08 -16.83 -35.92
CA PHE A 168 14.98 -17.99 -36.81
C PHE A 168 14.48 -17.63 -38.21
N MET A 169 13.50 -16.71 -38.34
CA MET A 169 13.02 -16.27 -39.65
C MET A 169 14.08 -15.49 -40.44
N VAL A 170 14.85 -14.61 -39.76
CA VAL A 170 15.95 -13.86 -40.40
C VAL A 170 17.10 -14.79 -40.80
N PHE A 171 17.42 -15.78 -39.97
CA PHE A 171 18.47 -16.76 -40.28
C PHE A 171 18.09 -17.70 -41.42
N ALA A 172 16.82 -18.12 -41.50
CA ALA A 172 16.30 -18.91 -42.62
C ALA A 172 16.32 -18.12 -43.95
N PHE A 173 15.96 -16.83 -43.92
CA PHE A 173 16.02 -15.96 -45.10
C PHE A 173 17.46 -15.70 -45.57
N LEU A 174 18.43 -15.60 -44.65
CA LEU A 174 19.84 -15.37 -44.98
C LEU A 174 20.57 -16.63 -45.47
N LEU A 175 20.10 -17.83 -45.08
CA LEU A 175 20.70 -19.11 -45.49
C LEU A 175 20.09 -19.73 -46.75
N GLY A 176 19.12 -19.06 -47.40
CA GLY A 176 18.62 -19.45 -48.72
C GLY A 176 17.97 -20.84 -48.73
N PHE A 177 16.77 -20.92 -48.17
CA PHE A 177 15.72 -21.84 -48.61
C PHE A 177 14.57 -21.02 -49.20
#